data_AF-A0A5K1E076-F1
#
_entry.id   AF-A0A5K1E076-F1
#
_cell.length_a   1.000
_cell.length_b   1.000
_cell.length_c   1.000
_cell.angle_alpha   90.00
_cell.angle_beta   90.00
_cell.angle_gamma   90.00
#
_symmetry.space_group_name_H-M   'P 1'
#
loop_
_entity.id
_entity.type
_entity.pdbx_description
1 polymer ?
#
loop_
_entity_poly.entity_id
_entity_poly.type
_entity_poly.pdbx_seq_one_letter_code
_entity_poly.pdbx_strand_id
1 'polypeptide(L)' 'IWDTAGQERFQSLGVAFYRGADCCVLVYDVNVTKSFDNLNNWREEFLIQ' A
#
# COMPACT_ATOMS: atom_id res chain seq x y z
N ILE A 1 1.15 5.90 -13.50
CA ILE A 1 1.37 6.11 -12.04
C ILE A 1 0.00 6.09 -11.40
N TRP A 2 -0.19 5.24 -10.41
CA TRP A 2 -1.45 5.08 -9.69
C TRP A 2 -1.28 5.65 -8.28
N ASP A 3 -2.19 6.51 -7.86
CA ASP A 3 -2.27 7.01 -6.48
C ASP A 3 -3.41 6.28 -5.78
N THR A 4 -3.08 5.41 -4.82
CA THR A 4 -4.04 4.55 -4.12
C THR A 4 -4.38 5.13 -2.76
N ALA A 5 -5.65 5.05 -2.37
CA ALA A 5 -6.09 5.53 -1.08
C ALA A 5 -5.65 4.56 0.04
N GLY A 6 -4.82 5.04 0.97
CA GLY A 6 -4.30 4.26 2.12
C GLY A 6 -5.29 3.95 3.25
N GLN A 7 -6.59 4.11 3.04
CA GLN A 7 -7.61 3.88 4.07
C GLN A 7 -8.13 2.45 3.99
N GLU A 8 -8.36 1.81 5.14
CA GLU A 8 -8.84 0.42 5.24
C GLU A 8 -10.10 0.15 4.39
N ARG A 9 -11.03 1.11 4.34
CA ARG A 9 -12.26 1.00 3.52
C ARG A 9 -12.02 0.85 2.02
N PHE A 10 -10.81 1.12 1.53
CA PHE A 10 -10.43 1.02 0.12
C PHE A 10 -9.39 -0.10 -0.14
N GLN A 11 -8.96 -0.84 0.88
CA GLN A 11 -7.98 -1.92 0.72
C GLN A 11 -8.43 -3.01 -0.27
N SER A 12 -9.73 -3.32 -0.32
CA SER A 12 -10.29 -4.29 -1.26
C SER A 12 -10.18 -3.87 -2.74
N LEU A 13 -9.93 -2.59 -3.02
CA LEU A 13 -9.71 -2.08 -4.39
C LEU A 13 -8.24 -2.17 -4.81
N GLY A 14 -7.30 -2.37 -3.88
CA GLY A 14 -5.84 -2.33 -4.12
C GLY A 14 -5.33 -3.42 -5.07
N VAL A 15 -5.90 -4.62 -5.00
CA VAL A 15 -5.42 -5.80 -5.76
C VAL A 15 -5.43 -5.57 -7.27
N ALA A 16 -6.44 -4.86 -7.80
CA ALA A 16 -6.52 -4.55 -9.23
C ALA A 16 -5.40 -3.60 -9.69
N PHE A 17 -4.91 -2.72 -8.80
CA PHE A 17 -3.85 -1.76 -9.11
C PHE A 17 -2.44 -2.36 -9.01
N TYR A 18 -2.29 -3.47 -8.28
CA TYR A 18 -1.00 -4.13 -8.13
C TYR A 18 -0.67 -5.09 -9.28
N ARG A 19 -1.69 -5.63 -9.96
CA ARG A 19 -1.53 -6.62 -11.02
C ARG A 19 -0.72 -6.08 -12.20
N GLY A 20 0.44 -6.68 -12.44
CA GLY A 20 1.32 -6.31 -13.55
C GLY A 20 2.14 -5.05 -13.30
N ALA A 21 2.18 -4.53 -12.07
CA ALA A 21 3.09 -3.47 -11.69
C ALA A 21 4.50 -4.04 -11.42
N ASP A 22 5.52 -3.47 -12.05
CA ASP A 22 6.92 -3.87 -11.84
C ASP A 22 7.48 -3.36 -10.50
N CYS A 23 6.92 -2.27 -9.97
CA CYS A 23 7.35 -1.66 -8.71
C CYS A 23 6.22 -0.85 -8.05
N CYS A 24 6.40 -0.56 -6.76
CA CYS A 24 5.55 0.34 -6.00
C CYS A 24 6.39 1.26 -5.10
N VAL A 25 5.86 2.42 -4.73
CA VAL A 25 6.44 3.31 -3.72
C VAL A 25 5.50 3.35 -2.53
N LEU A 26 6.03 3.05 -1.35
CA LEU A 26 5.30 3.09 -0.09
C LEU A 26 5.68 4.38 0.66
N VAL A 27 4.68 5.10 1.15
CA VAL A 27 4.86 6.41 1.80
C VAL A 27 4.15 6.39 3.14
N TYR A 28 4.76 7.03 4.14
CA TYR A 28 4.23 7.16 5.49
C TYR A 28 4.47 8.58 6.04
N ASP A 29 3.82 8.93 7.14
CA ASP A 29 4.02 10.19 7.84
C ASP A 29 5.03 10.02 8.98
N VAL A 30 6.11 10.81 8.94
CA VAL A 30 7.19 10.80 9.95
C VAL A 30 6.73 11.16 11.36
N ASN A 31 5.59 11.85 11.49
CA ASN A 31 5.01 12.22 12.79
C ASN A 31 4.05 11.14 13.32
N VAL A 32 3.74 10.11 12.52
CA VAL A 32 2.76 9.07 12.87
C VAL A 32 3.40 7.70 12.74
N THR A 33 4.02 7.20 13.82
CA THR A 33 4.72 5.90 13.84
C THR A 33 3.85 4.75 13.32
N LYS A 34 2.56 4.73 13.68
CA LYS A 34 1.61 3.72 13.20
C LYS A 34 1.52 3.66 11.65
N SER A 35 1.70 4.79 10.97
CA SER A 35 1.69 4.82 9.50
C SER A 35 2.92 4.12 8.90
N PHE A 36 4.06 4.17 9.59
CA PHE A 36 5.25 3.40 9.23
C PHE A 36 5.02 1.90 9.46
N ASP A 37 4.48 1.53 10.62
CA ASP A 37 4.21 0.13 10.95
C ASP A 37 3.27 -0.52 9.93
N ASN A 38 2.26 0.24 9.48
CA ASN A 38 1.33 -0.21 8.45
C ASN A 38 2.02 -0.55 7.13
N LEU A 39 3.15 0.06 6.77
CA LEU A 39 3.83 -0.21 5.50
C LEU A 39 4.19 -1.69 5.31
N ASN A 40 4.44 -2.43 6.41
CA ASN A 40 4.70 -3.86 6.32
C ASN A 40 3.49 -4.62 5.76
N ASN A 41 2.27 -4.26 6.16
CA ASN A 41 1.06 -4.88 5.64
C ASN A 41 0.90 -4.59 4.15
N TRP A 42 1.08 -3.33 3.73
CA TRP A 42 1.00 -2.94 2.30
C TRP A 42 2.08 -3.60 1.45
N ARG A 43 3.29 -3.77 2.00
CA ARG A 43 4.38 -4.51 1.35
C ARG A 43 4.02 -5.98 1.17
N GLU A 44 3.49 -6.63 2.21
CA GLU A 44 3.06 -8.03 2.14
C GLU A 44 1.94 -8.20 1.11
N GLU A 45 0.93 -7.33 1.11
CA GLU A 45 -0.14 -7.32 0.11
C GLU A 45 0.38 -7.21 -1.34
N PHE A 46 1.37 -6.34 -1.59
CA PHE A 46 1.96 -6.19 -2.92
C PHE A 46 2.73 -7.44 -3.38
N LEU A 47 3.40 -8.14 -2.44
CA LEU A 47 4.22 -9.32 -2.73
C LEU A 47 3.41 -10.63 -2.81
N ILE A 48 2.29 -10.72 -2.10
CA ILE A 48 1.45 -11.93 -2.00
C ILE A 48 0.52 -12.13 -3.22
N GLN A 49 0.49 -11.18 -4.17
CA GLN A 49 -0.34 -11.25 -5.39
C GLN A 49 -0.45 -12.62 -6.07
#